data_AF-A0A9D1ZT94-F1
#
_entry.id   AF-A0A9D1ZT94-F1
#
_cell.length_a   1.000
_cell.length_b   1.000
_cell.length_c   1.000
_cell.angle_alpha   90.00
_cell.angle_beta   90.00
_cell.angle_gamma   90.00
#
_symmetry.space_group_name_H-M   'P 1'
#
loop_
_entity.id
_entity.type
_entity.pdbx_description
1 polymer ?
#
loop_
_entity_poly.entity_id
_entity_poly.type
_entity_poly.pdbx_seq_one_letter_code
_entity_poly.pdbx_strand_id
1 'polypeptide(L)'
;MTENNHLRLFTSESVTEGHPDKICDQISDSILDALLTVDPLSNVAVETLVTTGQVHVAGEVTTNGYVDIPSIVRKTILDIGYNSSTHGFDGEFCGVSVSIGEQSPDINSGVYNSLEARQGTA
;
A
#
# COMPACT_ATOMS: atom_id res chain seq x y z
N MET A 1 -39.74 26.52 25.24
CA MET A 1 -38.98 25.96 24.11
C MET A 1 -37.68 26.73 24.04
N THR A 2 -36.61 26.22 24.65
CA THR A 2 -35.28 26.83 24.57
C THR A 2 -34.54 26.16 23.43
N GLU A 3 -34.27 26.91 22.37
CA GLU A 3 -33.49 26.44 21.21
C GLU A 3 -32.04 26.21 21.63
N ASN A 4 -31.64 24.95 21.74
CA ASN A 4 -30.23 24.57 21.86
C ASN A 4 -29.60 24.61 20.46
N ASN A 5 -29.23 25.81 19.99
CA ASN A 5 -28.43 25.95 18.78
C ASN A 5 -26.94 26.06 19.16
N HIS A 6 -26.33 24.93 19.53
CA HIS A 6 -24.89 24.86 19.79
C HIS A 6 -24.13 24.66 18.47
N LEU A 7 -23.80 25.77 17.80
CA LEU A 7 -22.81 25.74 16.73
C LEU A 7 -21.45 25.32 17.31
N ARG A 8 -20.85 24.27 16.75
CA ARG A 8 -19.53 23.75 17.14
C ARG A 8 -18.56 23.91 15.97
N LEU A 9 -17.36 24.42 16.26
CA LEU A 9 -16.26 24.42 15.30
C LEU A 9 -15.76 22.99 15.07
N PHE A 10 -15.65 22.60 13.80
CA PHE A 10 -15.08 21.33 13.36
C PHE A 10 -14.12 21.61 12.20
N THR A 11 -12.95 20.98 12.23
CA THR A 11 -11.93 21.12 11.18
C THR A 11 -11.48 19.73 10.75
N SER A 12 -11.25 19.60 9.45
CA SER A 12 -10.63 18.45 8.80
C SER A 12 -9.65 18.97 7.75
N GLU A 13 -8.65 18.17 7.41
CA GLU A 13 -7.66 18.47 6.40
C GLU A 13 -7.52 17.31 5.41
N SER A 14 -6.83 17.57 4.30
CA SER A 14 -6.52 16.59 3.29
C SER A 14 -5.18 16.97 2.66
N VAL A 15 -4.55 16.01 1.99
CA VAL A 15 -3.29 16.19 1.30
C VAL A 15 -3.45 15.74 -0.15
N THR A 16 -2.59 16.23 -1.03
CA THR A 16 -2.59 15.82 -2.43
C THR A 16 -1.98 14.43 -2.60
N GLU A 17 -2.17 13.83 -3.77
CA GLU A 17 -1.53 12.57 -4.17
C GLU A 17 0.01 12.61 -4.10
N GLY A 18 0.61 13.80 -4.23
CA GLY A 18 2.05 14.00 -4.12
C GLY A 18 2.57 14.12 -2.69
N HIS A 19 1.71 14.07 -1.67
CA HIS A 19 2.19 14.00 -0.29
C HIS A 19 2.94 12.67 -0.06
N PRO A 20 4.14 12.65 0.55
CA PRO A 20 4.94 11.43 0.69
C PRO A 20 4.17 10.24 1.26
N ASP A 21 3.35 10.45 2.30
CA ASP A 21 2.50 9.39 2.86
C ASP A 21 1.49 8.85 1.84
N LYS A 22 0.90 9.72 0.99
CA LYS A 22 0.00 9.29 -0.09
C LYS A 22 0.71 8.68 -1.28
N ILE A 23 1.99 8.98 -1.51
CA ILE A 23 2.82 8.24 -2.47
C ILE A 23 3.01 6.80 -1.97
N CYS A 24 3.31 6.62 -0.68
CA CYS A 24 3.44 5.29 -0.08
C CYS A 24 2.14 4.48 -0.24
N ASP A 25 0.99 5.06 0.14
CA ASP A 25 -0.32 4.42 -0.01
C ASP A 25 -0.57 3.99 -1.45
N GLN A 26 -0.38 4.90 -2.42
CA GLN A 26 -0.62 4.61 -3.84
C GLN A 26 0.31 3.54 -4.41
N ILE A 27 1.58 3.50 -3.98
CA ILE A 27 2.52 2.45 -4.41
C ILE A 27 2.06 1.10 -3.84
N SER A 28 1.74 1.03 -2.55
CA SER A 28 1.26 -0.19 -1.91
C SER A 28 -0.01 -0.73 -2.59
N ASP A 29 -0.98 0.14 -2.87
CA ASP A 29 -2.21 -0.24 -3.58
C ASP A 29 -1.97 -0.62 -5.05
N SER A 30 -1.04 0.05 -5.75
CA SER A 30 -0.69 -0.30 -7.13
C SER A 30 -0.08 -1.71 -7.23
N ILE A 31 0.69 -2.12 -6.21
CA ILE A 31 1.25 -3.48 -6.12
C ILE A 31 0.14 -4.49 -5.83
N LEU A 32 -0.78 -4.18 -4.92
CA LEU A 32 -1.98 -4.99 -4.65
C LEU A 32 -2.80 -5.19 -5.92
N ASP A 33 -3.13 -4.12 -6.65
CA ASP A 33 -3.92 -4.16 -7.88
C ASP A 33 -3.26 -5.04 -8.95
N ALA A 34 -1.94 -4.88 -9.14
CA ALA A 34 -1.20 -5.68 -10.09
C ALA A 34 -1.22 -7.17 -9.73
N LEU A 35 -1.06 -7.50 -8.45
CA LEU A 35 -1.11 -8.88 -7.96
C LEU A 35 -2.50 -9.49 -8.09
N LEU A 36 -3.55 -8.75 -7.72
CA LEU A 36 -4.94 -9.21 -7.87
C LEU A 36 -5.34 -9.39 -9.34
N THR A 37 -4.75 -8.62 -10.26
CA THR A 37 -4.98 -8.76 -11.70
C THR A 37 -4.47 -10.11 -12.22
N VAL A 38 -3.32 -10.59 -11.73
CA VAL A 38 -2.71 -11.86 -12.18
C VAL A 38 -3.13 -13.06 -11.35
N ASP A 39 -3.46 -12.86 -10.08
CA ASP A 39 -3.99 -13.86 -9.17
C ASP A 39 -5.01 -13.21 -8.20
N PRO A 40 -6.32 -13.36 -8.45
CA PRO A 40 -7.38 -12.78 -7.62
C PRO A 40 -7.43 -13.31 -6.18
N LEU A 41 -6.70 -14.39 -5.86
CA LEU A 41 -6.60 -14.96 -4.51
C LEU A 41 -5.34 -14.52 -3.77
N SER A 42 -4.58 -13.56 -4.33
CA SER A 42 -3.36 -13.03 -3.70
C SER A 42 -3.67 -12.44 -2.32
N ASN A 43 -2.88 -12.82 -1.32
CA ASN A 43 -2.82 -12.12 -0.03
C ASN A 43 -1.61 -11.19 -0.07
N VAL A 44 -1.85 -9.90 0.13
CA VAL A 44 -0.84 -8.87 -0.05
C VAL A 44 -0.86 -7.97 1.18
N ALA A 45 0.24 -7.96 1.92
CA ALA A 45 0.50 -7.02 3.00
C ALA A 45 1.85 -6.35 2.70
N VAL A 46 1.81 -5.31 1.87
CA VAL A 46 3.00 -4.57 1.45
C VAL A 46 2.99 -3.15 2.01
N GLU A 47 4.11 -2.78 2.61
CA GLU A 47 4.36 -1.49 3.22
C GLU A 47 5.38 -0.74 2.37
N THR A 48 5.12 0.54 2.16
CA THR A 48 6.01 1.40 1.39
C THR A 48 6.57 2.52 2.28
N LEU A 49 7.89 2.68 2.24
CA LEU A 49 8.59 3.83 2.81
C LEU A 49 9.26 4.60 1.68
N VAL A 50 8.99 5.90 1.61
CA VAL A 50 9.62 6.81 0.65
C VAL A 50 10.48 7.82 1.40
N THR A 51 11.68 8.07 0.86
CA THR A 51 12.56 9.15 1.29
C THR A 51 13.36 9.68 0.10
N THR A 52 14.23 10.65 0.32
CA THR A 52 15.00 11.30 -0.75
C THR A 52 15.73 10.28 -1.63
N GLY A 53 15.28 10.18 -2.88
CA GLY A 53 15.87 9.32 -3.91
C GLY A 53 15.63 7.82 -3.71
N GLN A 54 14.85 7.39 -2.72
CA GLN A 54 14.69 5.97 -2.38
C GLN A 54 13.23 5.59 -2.09
N VAL A 55 12.85 4.40 -2.58
CA VAL A 55 11.63 3.70 -2.22
C VAL A 55 12.00 2.34 -1.64
N HIS A 56 11.43 2.01 -0.48
CA HIS A 56 11.53 0.71 0.14
C HIS A 56 10.16 0.07 0.17
N VAL A 57 10.02 -1.07 -0.50
CA VAL A 57 8.82 -1.91 -0.44
C VAL A 57 9.16 -3.13 0.40
N ALA A 58 8.41 -3.36 1.47
CA ALA A 58 8.62 -4.48 2.37
C ALA A 58 7.29 -5.14 2.74
N GLY A 59 7.32 -6.37 3.23
CA GLY A 59 6.13 -7.05 3.75
C GLY A 59 6.01 -8.48 3.30
N GLU A 60 4.78 -8.96 3.21
CA GLU A 60 4.44 -10.35 3.01
C GLU A 60 3.45 -10.50 1.85
N VAL A 61 3.77 -11.38 0.90
CA VAL A 61 2.90 -11.70 -0.22
C VAL A 61 2.79 -13.21 -0.39
N THR A 62 1.55 -13.68 -0.56
CA THR A 62 1.26 -15.05 -1.01
C THR A 62 0.44 -14.96 -2.28
N THR A 63 1.01 -15.42 -3.40
CA THR A 63 0.42 -15.33 -4.74
C THR A 63 1.01 -16.43 -5.64
N ASN A 64 0.27 -16.84 -6.66
CA ASN A 64 0.76 -17.69 -7.75
C ASN A 64 1.23 -16.87 -8.97
N GLY A 65 1.00 -15.56 -8.95
CA GLY A 65 1.38 -14.64 -10.02
C GLY A 65 2.77 -14.06 -9.84
N TYR A 66 3.22 -13.32 -10.85
CA TYR A 66 4.42 -12.50 -10.79
C TYR A 66 4.11 -11.09 -11.28
N VAL A 67 4.65 -10.09 -10.57
CA VAL A 67 4.60 -8.69 -10.97
C VAL A 67 5.98 -8.06 -10.79
N ASP A 68 6.32 -7.13 -11.67
CA ASP A 68 7.58 -6.38 -11.61
C ASP A 68 7.41 -5.12 -10.73
N ILE A 69 7.68 -5.29 -9.43
CA ILE A 69 7.48 -4.24 -8.41
C ILE A 69 8.26 -2.96 -8.72
N PRO A 70 9.57 -3.00 -9.06
CA PRO A 70 10.29 -1.80 -9.47
C PRO A 70 9.59 -1.02 -10.58
N SER A 71 9.11 -1.68 -11.63
CA SER A 71 8.40 -0.99 -12.73
C SER A 71 7.09 -0.36 -12.27
N ILE A 72 6.32 -1.03 -11.41
CA ILE A 72 5.08 -0.49 -10.83
C ILE A 72 5.38 0.76 -10.01
N VAL A 73 6.35 0.68 -9.09
CA VAL A 73 6.78 1.80 -8.24
C VAL A 73 7.13 3.03 -9.08
N ARG A 74 7.98 2.86 -10.10
CA ARG A 74 8.40 3.96 -10.98
C ARG A 74 7.22 4.57 -11.71
N LYS A 75 6.37 3.72 -12.29
CA LYS A 75 5.17 4.18 -13.01
C LYS A 75 4.25 4.99 -12.11
N THR A 76 3.93 4.48 -10.91
CA THR A 76 3.07 5.19 -9.95
C THR A 76 3.64 6.58 -9.61
N ILE A 77 4.96 6.69 -9.38
CA ILE A 77 5.62 7.97 -9.08
C ILE A 77 5.58 8.93 -10.27
N LEU A 78 5.79 8.42 -11.49
CA LEU A 78 5.70 9.22 -12.72
C LEU A 78 4.28 9.70 -12.99
N ASP A 79 3.27 8.85 -12.75
CA ASP A 79 1.85 9.17 -12.92
C ASP A 79 1.39 10.25 -11.93
N ILE A 80 1.94 10.28 -10.71
CA ILE A 80 1.77 11.36 -9.71
C ILE A 80 2.42 12.69 -10.16
N GLY A 81 3.41 12.64 -11.04
CA GLY A 81 4.09 13.82 -11.61
C GLY A 81 5.52 14.07 -11.11
N TYR A 82 6.10 13.17 -10.32
CA TYR A 82 7.52 13.24 -9.94
C TYR A 82 8.40 12.68 -11.06
N ASN A 83 8.48 13.41 -12.18
CA ASN A 83 9.16 13.04 -13.42
C ASN A 83 10.45 13.84 -13.71
N SER A 84 10.95 14.56 -12.70
CA SER A 84 12.17 15.34 -12.82
C SER A 84 12.79 15.56 -11.44
N SER A 85 14.10 15.34 -11.36
CA SER A 85 14.91 15.60 -10.17
C SER A 85 14.82 17.04 -9.65
N THR A 86 14.38 17.99 -10.49
CA THR A 86 14.09 19.38 -10.06
C THR A 86 12.96 19.49 -9.04
N HIS A 87 12.08 18.48 -8.96
CA HIS A 87 11.00 18.41 -7.97
C HIS A 87 11.45 17.81 -6.62
N GLY A 88 12.73 17.45 -6.48
CA GLY A 88 13.29 16.81 -5.28
C GLY A 88 13.07 15.29 -5.21
N PHE A 89 12.32 14.73 -6.15
CA PHE A 89 12.09 13.28 -6.31
C PHE A 89 11.80 12.96 -7.78
N ASP A 90 12.23 11.78 -8.24
CA ASP A 90 12.20 11.42 -9.66
C ASP A 90 11.98 9.91 -9.83
N GLY A 91 10.83 9.52 -10.35
CA GLY A 91 10.46 8.12 -10.56
C GLY A 91 11.36 7.38 -11.55
N GLU A 92 12.02 8.08 -12.47
CA GLU A 92 12.93 7.44 -13.43
C GLU A 92 14.25 7.02 -12.77
N PHE A 93 14.73 7.79 -11.78
CA PHE A 93 16.06 7.63 -11.21
C PHE A 93 16.08 7.23 -9.73
N CYS A 94 14.94 7.20 -9.02
CA CYS A 94 14.92 6.75 -7.63
C CYS A 94 15.39 5.30 -7.50
N GLY A 95 16.10 4.97 -6.43
CA GLY A 95 16.38 3.58 -6.10
C GLY A 95 15.14 2.89 -5.55
N VAL A 96 14.96 1.62 -5.89
CA VAL A 96 13.86 0.78 -5.40
C VAL A 96 14.44 -0.44 -4.72
N SER A 97 14.19 -0.58 -3.41
CA SER A 97 14.58 -1.74 -2.61
C SER A 97 13.35 -2.58 -2.32
N VAL A 98 13.40 -3.87 -2.64
CA VAL A 98 12.29 -4.81 -2.41
C VAL A 98 12.71 -5.86 -1.39
N SER A 99 11.99 -5.92 -0.29
CA SER A 99 12.20 -6.81 0.86
C SER A 99 10.89 -7.52 1.20
N ILE A 100 10.38 -8.32 0.28
CA ILE A 100 9.12 -9.07 0.43
C ILE A 100 9.41 -10.54 0.72
N GLY A 101 8.78 -11.06 1.76
CA GLY A 101 8.76 -12.49 2.10
C GLY A 101 7.41 -13.14 1.78
N GLU A 102 7.34 -14.44 1.99
CA GLU A 102 6.07 -15.17 2.01
C GLU A 102 5.34 -14.89 3.33
N GLN A 103 4.00 -14.90 3.30
CA GLN A 103 3.20 -14.77 4.51
C GLN A 103 3.51 -15.89 5.52
N SER A 104 3.54 -15.54 6.81
CA SER A 104 3.73 -16.52 7.88
C SER A 104 2.67 -17.64 7.83
N PRO A 105 3.07 -18.93 7.93
CA PRO A 105 2.13 -20.06 7.99
C PRO A 105 1.12 -19.96 9.14
N ASP A 106 1.54 -19.37 10.27
CA ASP A 106 0.67 -19.18 11.45
C ASP A 106 -0.46 -18.19 11.13
N ILE A 107 -0.13 -17.08 10.47
CA ILE A 107 -1.09 -16.07 10.02
C ILE A 107 -2.04 -16.69 8.99
N ASN A 108 -1.47 -17.36 7.99
CA ASN A 108 -2.22 -18.04 6.94
C ASN A 108 -3.28 -19.00 7.55
N SER A 109 -2.87 -19.85 8.49
CA SER A 109 -3.80 -20.78 9.16
C SER A 109 -4.94 -20.09 9.93
N GLY A 110 -4.67 -18.93 10.52
CA GLY A 110 -5.64 -18.16 11.31
C GLY A 110 -6.61 -17.33 10.48
N VAL A 111 -6.24 -16.97 9.25
CA VAL A 111 -7.08 -16.20 8.32
C VAL A 111 -8.03 -17.11 7.55
N TYR A 112 -7.52 -18.22 6.99
CA TYR A 112 -8.34 -19.10 6.15
C TYR A 112 -9.34 -19.94 6.94
N ASN A 113 -9.03 -20.26 8.19
CA ASN A 113 -9.94 -21.01 9.05
C ASN A 113 -10.23 -20.20 10.32
N SER A 114 -11.50 -19.81 10.48
CA SER A 114 -11.96 -19.13 11.68
C SER A 114 -11.70 -19.97 12.93
N LEU A 115 -11.72 -19.34 14.11
CA LEU A 115 -11.49 -20.07 15.36
C LEU A 115 -12.55 -21.16 15.58
N GLU A 116 -13.80 -20.86 15.26
CA GLU A 116 -14.94 -21.77 15.36
C GLU A 116 -14.76 -22.99 14.46
N ALA A 117 -14.32 -22.79 13.20
CA ALA A 117 -14.05 -23.89 12.28
C ALA A 117 -12.93 -24.80 12.79
N ARG A 118 -11.87 -24.23 13.36
CA ARG A 118 -10.75 -24.99 13.95
C ARG A 118 -11.12 -25.74 15.23
N GLN A 119 -12.09 -25.22 15.99
CA GLN A 119 -12.60 -25.84 17.21
C GLN A 119 -13.78 -26.80 16.97
N GLY A 120 -14.29 -26.88 15.73
CA GLY A 120 -15.44 -27.72 15.38
C GLY A 120 -16.78 -27.16 15.88
N THR A 121 -16.89 -25.85 16.06
CA THR A 121 -18.09 -25.14 16.55
C THR A 121 -18.75 -24.24 15.51
N ALA A 122 -18.34 -24.35 14.24
CA ALA A 122 -18.91 -23.62 13.10
C ALA A 122 -20.20 -24.27 12.55
#